data_AF-G2JC87-F1
#
_entry.id   AF-G2JC87-F1
#
_cell.length_a   1.000
_cell.length_b   1.000
_cell.length_c   1.000
_cell.angle_alpha   90.00
_cell.angle_beta   90.00
_cell.angle_gamma   90.00
#
_symmetry.space_group_name_H-M   'P 1'
#
loop_
_entity.id
_entity.type
_entity.pdbx_description
1 polymer ?
#
loop_
_entity_poly.entity_id
_entity_poly.type
_entity_poly.pdbx_seq_one_letter_code
_entity_poly.pdbx_strand_id
1 'polypeptide(L)'
;MGKYSLIKFISDFFAGLGFIFTITPIILYYFIHDNYERYIWIINGPYPFSHFGSGPFQLFMYLSLLIVGAALIVISMILKRVKKK
;
A
#
# COMPACT_ATOMS: atom_id res chain seq x y z
N MET A 1 -1.43 16.20 25.02
CA MET A 1 -2.07 16.45 23.70
C MET A 1 -3.58 16.44 23.86
N GLY A 2 -4.29 17.50 23.46
CA GLY A 2 -5.75 17.49 23.49
C GLY A 2 -6.32 16.41 22.55
N LYS A 3 -7.44 15.78 22.94
CA LYS A 3 -8.12 14.72 22.15
C LYS A 3 -8.30 15.09 20.67
N TYR A 4 -8.56 16.36 20.39
CA TYR A 4 -8.71 16.91 19.04
C TYR A 4 -7.41 16.92 18.21
N SER A 5 -6.26 17.11 18.85
CA SER A 5 -4.95 17.06 18.20
C SER A 5 -4.57 15.62 17.85
N LEU A 6 -4.94 14.66 18.70
CA LEU A 6 -4.65 13.25 18.49
C LEU A 6 -5.45 12.66 17.32
N ILE A 7 -6.76 12.96 17.24
CA ILE A 7 -7.62 12.47 16.14
C ILE A 7 -7.15 13.04 14.78
N LYS A 8 -6.74 14.32 14.75
CA LYS A 8 -6.18 14.93 13.53
C LYS A 8 -4.91 14.19 13.10
N PHE A 9 -3.98 13.98 14.03
CA PHE A 9 -2.74 13.25 13.76
C PHE A 9 -2.99 11.83 13.23
N ILE A 10 -3.86 11.05 13.89
CA ILE A 10 -4.21 9.69 13.47
C ILE A 10 -4.82 9.68 12.06
N SER A 11 -5.72 10.63 11.80
CA SER A 11 -6.37 10.73 10.50
C SER A 11 -5.37 11.09 9.38
N ASP A 12 -4.48 12.05 9.61
CA ASP A 12 -3.45 12.41 8.65
C ASP A 12 -2.44 11.26 8.44
N PHE A 13 -2.11 10.52 9.51
CA PHE A 13 -1.28 9.32 9.43
C PHE A 13 -1.92 8.20 8.57
N PHE A 14 -3.22 7.91 8.77
CA PHE A 14 -3.93 6.94 7.93
C PHE A 14 -4.07 7.38 6.48
N ALA A 15 -4.27 8.68 6.23
CA ALA A 15 -4.28 9.20 4.87
C ALA A 15 -2.92 9.01 4.18
N GLY A 16 -1.83 9.32 4.89
CA GLY A 16 -0.47 9.13 4.39
C GLY A 16 -0.12 7.67 4.11
N LEU A 17 -0.40 6.78 5.07
CA LEU A 17 -0.19 5.33 4.87
C LEU A 17 -1.04 4.80 3.72
N GLY A 18 -2.32 5.20 3.65
CA GLY A 18 -3.22 4.77 2.59
C GLY A 18 -2.69 5.17 1.21
N PHE A 19 -2.20 6.40 1.07
CA PHE A 19 -1.58 6.88 -0.17
C PHE A 19 -0.32 6.09 -0.55
N ILE A 20 0.55 5.80 0.42
CA ILE A 20 1.74 4.96 0.20
C ILE A 20 1.32 3.59 -0.34
N PHE A 21 0.40 2.90 0.34
CA PHE A 21 -0.09 1.59 -0.08
C PHE A 21 -0.74 1.59 -1.47
N THR A 22 -1.43 2.67 -1.84
CA THR A 22 -2.03 2.81 -3.18
C THR A 22 -1.00 2.96 -4.30
N ILE A 23 0.13 3.63 -4.04
CA ILE A 23 1.20 3.82 -5.05
C ILE A 23 2.17 2.63 -5.10
N THR A 24 2.35 1.91 -3.97
CA THR A 24 3.27 0.78 -3.86
C THR A 24 3.15 -0.26 -4.99
N PRO A 25 1.97 -0.68 -5.47
CA PRO A 25 1.85 -1.60 -6.60
C PRO A 25 2.57 -1.13 -7.86
N ILE A 26 2.51 0.17 -8.16
CA ILE A 26 3.17 0.77 -9.32
C ILE A 26 4.69 0.71 -9.12
N ILE A 27 5.17 1.11 -7.94
CA ILE A 27 6.59 1.08 -7.60
C ILE A 27 7.13 -0.36 -7.65
N LEU A 28 6.39 -1.33 -7.08
CA LEU A 28 6.73 -2.74 -7.11
C LEU A 28 6.76 -3.29 -8.54
N TYR A 29 5.79 -2.93 -9.37
CA TYR A 29 5.76 -3.35 -10.76
C TYR A 29 7.03 -2.90 -11.50
N TYR A 30 7.39 -1.63 -11.39
CA TYR A 30 8.63 -1.11 -11.97
C TYR A 30 9.85 -1.80 -11.37
N PHE A 31 9.93 -1.91 -10.04
CA PHE A 31 11.04 -2.58 -9.38
C PHE A 31 11.24 -4.02 -9.90
N ILE A 32 10.17 -4.76 -10.12
CA ILE A 32 10.26 -6.15 -10.58
C ILE A 32 10.61 -6.25 -12.08
N HIS A 33 10.03 -5.41 -12.94
CA HIS A 33 10.05 -5.63 -14.40
C HIS A 33 11.01 -4.73 -15.19
N ASP A 34 11.56 -3.67 -14.60
CA ASP A 34 12.40 -2.71 -15.31
C ASP A 34 13.79 -3.27 -15.72
N ASN A 35 14.25 -4.36 -15.09
CA ASN A 35 15.49 -5.03 -15.49
C ASN A 35 15.32 -6.55 -15.48
N TYR A 36 15.68 -7.22 -16.57
CA TYR A 36 15.53 -8.67 -16.73
C TYR A 36 16.38 -9.48 -15.75
N GLU A 37 17.65 -9.14 -15.56
CA GLU A 37 18.53 -9.82 -14.59
C GLU A 37 17.99 -9.67 -13.16
N ARG A 38 17.50 -8.47 -12.82
CA ARG A 38 16.85 -8.21 -11.54
C ARG A 38 15.56 -9.02 -11.38
N TYR A 39 14.74 -9.11 -12.42
CA TYR A 39 13.54 -9.95 -12.43
C TYR A 39 13.90 -11.41 -12.13
N ILE A 40 14.87 -11.98 -12.85
CA ILE A 40 15.31 -13.37 -12.64
C ILE A 40 15.86 -13.57 -11.23
N TRP A 41 16.62 -12.61 -10.70
CA TRP A 41 17.11 -12.67 -9.32
C TRP A 41 15.96 -12.64 -8.29
N ILE A 42 14.95 -11.78 -8.49
CA ILE A 42 13.78 -11.66 -7.60
C ILE A 42 13.00 -12.98 -7.55
N ILE A 43 12.68 -13.58 -8.72
CA ILE A 43 11.86 -14.79 -8.77
C ILE A 43 12.60 -16.05 -8.31
N ASN A 44 13.92 -16.01 -8.22
CA ASN A 44 14.73 -17.07 -7.60
C ASN A 44 15.05 -16.80 -6.11
N GLY A 45 14.58 -15.67 -5.57
CA GLY A 45 14.81 -15.26 -4.18
C GLY A 45 13.94 -16.01 -3.16
N PRO A 46 14.02 -15.65 -1.87
CA PRO A 46 13.17 -16.23 -0.84
C PRO A 46 11.70 -15.79 -1.01
N TYR A 47 10.78 -16.54 -0.40
CA TYR A 47 9.39 -16.10 -0.29
C TYR A 47 9.32 -14.72 0.40
N PRO A 48 8.47 -13.78 -0.03
CA PRO A 48 7.46 -13.91 -1.10
C PRO A 48 7.98 -13.64 -2.51
N PHE A 49 9.23 -13.19 -2.67
CA PHE A 49 9.81 -12.75 -3.94
C PHE A 49 9.82 -13.82 -5.02
N SER A 50 10.08 -15.08 -4.66
CA SER A 50 10.03 -16.21 -5.61
C SER A 50 8.69 -16.39 -6.32
N HIS A 51 7.59 -15.96 -5.70
CA HIS A 51 6.25 -16.16 -6.23
C HIS A 51 5.80 -15.02 -7.13
N PHE A 52 6.55 -13.91 -7.20
CA PHE A 52 6.29 -12.81 -8.13
C PHE A 52 6.54 -13.19 -9.59
N GLY A 53 7.13 -14.37 -9.89
CA GLY A 53 7.11 -14.89 -11.27
C GLY A 53 5.71 -15.34 -11.73
N SER A 54 4.76 -15.52 -10.80
CA SER A 54 3.40 -15.93 -11.12
C SER A 54 2.45 -14.74 -11.21
N GLY A 55 1.79 -14.60 -12.36
CA GLY A 55 0.79 -13.55 -12.59
C GLY A 55 -0.32 -13.51 -11.53
N PRO A 56 -0.91 -14.66 -11.12
CA PRO A 56 -1.95 -14.67 -10.08
C PRO A 56 -1.47 -14.13 -8.72
N PHE A 57 -0.26 -14.48 -8.28
CA PHE A 57 0.28 -13.98 -7.01
C PHE A 57 0.58 -12.48 -7.09
N GLN A 58 1.16 -12.02 -8.20
CA GLN A 58 1.40 -10.58 -8.42
C GLN A 58 0.09 -9.79 -8.34
N LEU A 59 -0.95 -10.23 -9.06
CA LEU A 59 -2.26 -9.58 -9.05
C LEU A 59 -2.88 -9.58 -7.65
N PHE A 60 -2.83 -10.70 -6.94
CA PHE A 60 -3.33 -10.78 -5.57
C PHE A 60 -2.60 -9.79 -4.64
N MET A 61 -1.27 -9.72 -4.71
CA MET A 61 -0.48 -8.79 -3.92
C MET A 61 -0.81 -7.33 -4.24
N TYR A 62 -0.87 -6.97 -5.52
CA TYR A 62 -1.16 -5.60 -5.97
C TYR A 62 -2.57 -5.17 -5.57
N LEU A 63 -3.58 -6.03 -5.80
CA LEU A 63 -4.95 -5.76 -5.39
C LEU A 63 -5.08 -5.63 -3.87
N SER A 64 -4.42 -6.49 -3.11
CA SER A 64 -4.43 -6.42 -1.64
C SER A 64 -3.87 -5.07 -1.15
N LEU A 65 -2.76 -4.61 -1.72
CA LEU A 65 -2.17 -3.31 -1.39
C LEU A 65 -3.12 -2.15 -1.76
N LEU A 66 -3.75 -2.20 -2.94
CA LEU A 66 -4.73 -1.20 -3.35
C LEU A 66 -5.93 -1.16 -2.41
N ILE A 67 -6.49 -2.31 -2.05
CA ILE A 67 -7.66 -2.42 -1.16
C ILE A 67 -7.31 -1.87 0.23
N VAL A 68 -6.17 -2.27 0.79
CA VAL A 68 -5.71 -1.76 2.10
C VAL A 68 -5.48 -0.25 2.05
N GLY A 69 -4.83 0.25 0.99
CA GLY A 69 -4.59 1.68 0.80
C GLY A 69 -5.89 2.48 0.71
N ALA A 70 -6.83 2.03 -0.12
CA ALA A 70 -8.15 2.65 -0.26
C ALA A 70 -8.93 2.62 1.06
N ALA A 71 -8.92 1.50 1.78
CA ALA A 71 -9.59 1.39 3.08
C ALA A 71 -9.04 2.41 4.10
N LEU A 72 -7.71 2.55 4.18
CA LEU A 72 -7.06 3.52 5.07
C LEU A 72 -7.43 4.97 4.71
N ILE A 73 -7.46 5.31 3.42
CA ILE A 73 -7.91 6.63 2.96
C ILE A 73 -9.37 6.86 3.36
N VAL A 74 -10.26 5.90 3.13
CA VAL A 74 -11.68 6.01 3.51
C VAL A 74 -11.84 6.21 5.01
N ILE A 75 -11.14 5.41 5.84
CA ILE A 75 -11.15 5.57 7.31
C ILE A 75 -10.66 6.96 7.69
N SER A 76 -9.60 7.47 7.06
CA SER A 76 -9.09 8.82 7.31
C SER A 76 -10.16 9.88 7.04
N MET A 77 -10.91 9.76 5.94
CA MET A 77 -11.98 10.68 5.56
C MET A 77 -13.15 10.63 6.54
N ILE A 78 -13.55 9.43 6.98
CA ILE A 78 -14.60 9.24 7.98
C ILE A 78 -14.21 9.93 9.29
N LEU A 79 -12.98 9.74 9.77
CA LEU A 79 -12.47 10.39 10.98
C LEU A 79 -12.49 11.92 10.88
N LYS A 80 -12.10 12.49 9.71
CA LYS A 80 -12.19 13.94 9.47
C LYS A 80 -13.63 14.44 9.45
N ARG A 81 -14.55 13.65 8.90
CA ARG A 81 -15.98 14.02 8.80
C ARG A 81 -16.68 13.98 10.16
N VAL A 82 -16.41 12.96 10.98
CA VAL A 82 -16.93 12.85 12.35
C VAL A 82 -16.48 14.03 13.20
N LYS A 83 -15.28 14.57 12.96
CA LYS A 83 -14.81 15.79 13.64
C LYS A 83 -15.51 17.08 13.18
N LYS A 84 -15.99 17.15 11.94
CA LYS A 84 -16.63 18.37 11.39
C LYS A 84 -18.09 18.52 11.82
N LYS A 85 -18.74 17.44 12.24
CA LYS A 85 -20.06 17.45 12.88
C LYS A 85 -19.91 17.69 14.37
#